data_AF-A0A7J5Z825-F1
#
_entry.id   AF-A0A7J5Z825-F1
#
_cell.length_a   1.000
_cell.length_b   1.000
_cell.length_c   1.000
_cell.angle_alpha   90.00
_cell.angle_beta   90.00
_cell.angle_gamma   90.00
#
_symmetry.space_group_name_H-M   'P 1'
#
loop_
_entity.id
_entity.type
_entity.pdbx_description
1 polymer ?
#
loop_
_entity_poly.entity_id
_entity_poly.type
_entity_poly.pdbx_seq_one_letter_code
_entity_poly.pdbx_strand_id
1 'polypeptide(L)'
;MVPFLTELRAVMDWVWTDTSLSLSSWICVEDIYAHIFILKCWRESEKKYPQPRGQKKKAVVKYGMGGMIVALLICIVWFPLLFMSLVKSVAGVVNTPLDVSFAITLAGFTPIFTMSAQQKQLQNVNEIEFDLFFQKYKNNATALQWLESYFTEDLIIAELKGSSNSLWTISPPSRNNLKDMLSSNDENLTFGAKAEIASGKRVTDLDMETKMELIELLDGNRTGFVTIKEIFPRFIRAPSDSDATSVDHLYKAQKDSEQIQEWWIVNQTEPGPIPKRDPPQDPPKYEASLDLYVFSDQVSPPSLGFLAGYGYFVREFFSGISHTIMFEELPNVDRIHKLCTDIFLVRETGELDLEEDMYAKLIFLYRSPETMIKWTREKTE
;
A
#
# COMPACT_ATOMS: atom_id res chain seq x y z
N MET A 1 30.42 7.38 -6.07
CA MET A 1 30.16 7.49 -4.61
C MET A 1 30.00 6.09 -4.05
N VAL A 2 30.48 5.84 -2.84
CA VAL A 2 30.20 4.62 -2.07
C VAL A 2 29.32 5.04 -0.88
N PRO A 3 28.10 4.51 -0.72
CA PRO A 3 27.23 4.87 0.40
C PRO A 3 27.90 4.64 1.77
N PHE A 4 27.60 5.50 2.75
CA PHE A 4 28.07 5.45 4.14
C PHE A 4 29.59 5.53 4.38
N LEU A 5 30.44 5.30 3.38
CA LEU A 5 31.90 5.25 3.56
C LEU A 5 32.50 6.59 4.01
N THR A 6 32.00 7.70 3.46
CA THR A 6 32.42 9.06 3.85
C THR A 6 31.94 9.44 5.26
N GLU A 7 30.71 9.06 5.60
CA GLU A 7 30.09 9.32 6.91
C GLU A 7 30.79 8.52 8.02
N LEU A 8 30.98 7.21 7.82
CA LEU A 8 31.69 6.33 8.75
C LEU A 8 33.15 6.74 8.93
N ARG A 9 33.80 7.21 7.85
CA ARG A 9 35.15 7.79 7.94
C ARG A 9 35.16 9.03 8.85
N ALA A 10 34.33 10.03 8.55
CA ALA A 10 34.30 11.28 9.32
C ALA A 10 34.00 11.05 10.81
N VAL A 11 33.12 10.08 11.13
CA VAL A 11 32.83 9.70 12.52
C VAL A 11 34.01 8.97 13.18
N MET A 12 34.67 8.02 12.51
CA MET A 12 35.86 7.35 13.07
C MET A 12 37.03 8.32 13.29
N ASP A 13 37.31 9.19 12.32
CA ASP A 13 38.38 10.18 12.44
C ASP A 13 38.10 11.14 13.61
N TRP A 14 36.84 11.56 13.85
CA TRP A 14 36.45 12.36 15.02
C TRP A 14 36.59 11.59 16.35
N VAL A 15 36.19 10.31 16.41
CA VAL A 15 36.27 9.49 17.65
C VAL A 15 37.72 9.18 18.07
N TRP A 16 38.68 9.23 17.14
CA TRP A 16 40.09 8.86 17.39
C TRP A 16 41.09 10.02 17.27
N THR A 17 40.64 11.26 17.10
CA THR A 17 41.51 12.45 17.09
C THR A 17 41.18 13.36 18.25
N ASP A 18 42.20 13.79 19.01
CA ASP A 18 42.03 14.82 20.03
C ASP A 18 41.70 16.17 19.36
N THR A 19 40.52 16.73 19.67
CA THR A 19 39.99 17.97 19.09
C THR A 19 39.09 18.68 20.09
N SER A 20 38.98 20.01 19.98
CA SER A 20 37.99 20.80 20.72
C SER A 20 36.59 20.73 20.07
N LEU A 21 36.49 20.35 18.80
CA LEU A 21 35.29 20.51 18.01
C LEU A 21 34.23 19.43 18.27
N SER A 22 32.97 19.88 18.40
CA SER A 22 31.81 18.98 18.39
C SER A 22 31.69 18.23 17.06
N LEU A 23 31.09 17.03 17.08
CA LEU A 23 30.88 16.21 15.87
C LEU A 23 30.18 16.99 14.73
N SER A 24 29.21 17.86 15.05
CA SER A 24 28.55 18.71 14.04
C SER A 24 29.49 19.78 13.45
N SER A 25 30.41 20.31 14.25
CA SER A 25 31.45 21.26 13.81
C SER A 25 32.50 20.55 12.95
N TRP A 26 32.92 19.36 13.36
CA TRP A 26 33.83 18.49 12.60
C TRP A 26 33.29 18.16 11.21
N ILE A 27 32.05 17.66 11.13
CA ILE A 27 31.38 17.35 9.84
C ILE A 27 31.28 18.61 8.96
N CYS A 28 31.03 19.78 9.55
CA CYS A 28 30.99 21.05 8.82
C CYS A 28 32.36 21.44 8.23
N VAL A 29 33.47 21.22 8.95
CA VAL A 29 34.83 21.45 8.43
C VAL A 29 35.18 20.50 7.29
N GLU A 30 34.86 19.20 7.44
CA GLU A 30 35.10 18.18 6.40
C GLU A 30 34.32 18.47 5.11
N ASP A 31 33.03 18.82 5.22
CA ASP A 31 32.17 19.15 4.07
C ASP A 31 32.66 20.41 3.32
N ILE A 32 32.97 21.48 4.08
CA ILE A 32 33.56 22.72 3.54
C ILE A 32 34.89 22.42 2.84
N TYR A 33 35.76 21.60 3.45
CA TYR A 33 37.04 21.22 2.87
C TYR A 33 36.88 20.41 1.58
N ALA A 34 36.00 19.40 1.57
CA ALA A 34 35.74 18.56 0.40
C ALA A 34 35.19 19.39 -0.79
N HIS A 35 34.21 20.27 -0.54
CA HIS A 35 33.66 21.17 -1.55
C HIS A 35 34.73 22.13 -2.11
N ILE A 36 35.49 22.78 -1.23
CA ILE A 36 36.57 23.71 -1.61
C ILE A 36 37.71 22.99 -2.35
N PHE A 37 38.03 21.74 -2.00
CA PHE A 37 39.01 20.92 -2.71
C PHE A 37 38.53 20.59 -4.14
N ILE A 38 37.28 20.15 -4.31
CA ILE A 38 36.69 19.90 -5.64
C ILE A 38 36.71 21.17 -6.49
N LEU A 39 36.30 22.30 -5.91
CA LEU A 39 36.31 23.60 -6.60
C LEU A 39 37.73 24.05 -6.96
N LYS A 40 38.72 23.80 -6.10
CA LYS A 40 40.14 24.04 -6.41
C LYS A 40 40.62 23.20 -7.60
N CYS A 41 40.27 21.91 -7.64
CA CYS A 41 40.57 21.03 -8.78
C CYS A 41 39.94 21.55 -10.09
N TRP A 42 38.70 22.06 -10.03
CA TRP A 42 38.08 22.72 -11.19
C TRP A 42 38.86 23.96 -11.64
N ARG A 43 39.16 24.90 -10.73
CA ARG A 43 39.89 26.14 -11.10
C ARG A 43 41.30 25.85 -11.63
N GLU A 44 42.02 24.86 -11.09
CA GLU A 44 43.30 24.41 -11.66
C GLU A 44 43.13 23.78 -13.06
N SER A 45 42.04 23.04 -13.30
CA SER A 45 41.75 22.51 -14.65
C SER A 45 41.46 23.63 -15.66
N GLU A 46 40.77 24.70 -15.24
CA GLU A 46 40.48 25.88 -16.07
C GLU A 46 41.75 26.69 -16.37
N LYS A 47 42.63 26.90 -15.37
CA LYS A 47 43.96 27.52 -15.57
C LYS A 47 44.82 26.73 -16.56
N LYS A 48 44.80 25.40 -16.46
CA LYS A 48 45.63 24.50 -17.29
C LYS A 48 45.09 24.30 -18.72
N TYR A 49 43.78 24.41 -18.91
CA TYR A 49 43.10 24.25 -20.20
C TYR A 49 42.20 25.45 -20.51
N PRO A 50 42.77 26.67 -20.63
CA PRO A 50 42.00 27.91 -20.71
C PRO A 50 41.15 27.98 -21.98
N GLN A 51 39.86 28.29 -21.82
CA GLN A 51 38.94 28.47 -22.95
C GLN A 51 38.91 29.95 -23.36
N PRO A 52 39.20 30.30 -24.63
CA PRO A 52 39.18 31.69 -25.09
C PRO A 52 37.78 32.29 -24.99
N ARG A 53 37.69 33.47 -24.36
CA ARG A 53 36.42 34.16 -24.05
C ARG A 53 35.60 34.41 -25.32
N GLY A 54 34.30 34.17 -25.25
CA GLY A 54 33.34 34.40 -26.34
C GLY A 54 33.30 33.32 -27.44
N GLN A 55 34.16 32.29 -27.41
CA GLN A 55 34.11 31.23 -28.42
C GLN A 55 33.00 30.19 -28.15
N LYS A 56 32.44 29.64 -29.23
CA LYS A 56 31.38 28.61 -29.15
C LYS A 56 31.97 27.27 -28.68
N LYS A 57 31.43 26.68 -27.60
CA LYS A 57 31.81 25.32 -27.15
C LYS A 57 31.64 24.30 -28.30
N LYS A 58 32.63 23.43 -28.50
CA LYS A 58 32.70 22.46 -29.62
C LYS A 58 31.43 21.61 -29.67
N ALA A 59 30.87 21.44 -30.88
CA ALA A 59 29.62 20.70 -31.09
C ALA A 59 29.68 19.27 -30.53
N VAL A 60 30.80 18.56 -30.71
CA VAL A 60 31.03 17.20 -30.18
C VAL A 60 30.81 17.12 -28.67
N VAL A 61 31.26 18.13 -27.91
CA VAL A 61 31.07 18.16 -26.44
C VAL A 61 29.59 18.38 -26.09
N LYS A 62 28.90 19.27 -26.80
CA LYS A 62 27.46 19.52 -26.60
C LYS A 62 26.62 18.28 -26.89
N TYR A 63 26.80 17.66 -28.05
CA TYR A 63 26.00 16.50 -28.46
C TYR A 63 26.40 15.21 -27.74
N GLY A 64 27.68 15.02 -27.40
CA GLY A 64 28.13 13.87 -26.61
C GLY A 64 27.61 13.92 -25.17
N MET A 65 27.85 15.01 -24.45
CA MET A 65 27.42 15.13 -23.05
C MET A 65 25.90 15.25 -22.93
N GLY A 66 25.27 16.10 -23.74
CA GLY A 66 23.80 16.24 -23.75
C GLY A 66 23.09 14.98 -24.24
N GLY A 67 23.63 14.31 -25.27
CA GLY A 67 23.09 13.05 -25.78
C GLY A 67 23.19 11.92 -24.76
N MET A 68 24.30 11.81 -24.01
CA MET A 68 24.41 10.85 -22.90
C MET A 68 23.34 11.10 -21.83
N ILE A 69 23.17 12.35 -21.38
CA ILE A 69 22.18 12.70 -20.34
C ILE A 69 20.75 12.39 -20.81
N VAL A 70 20.40 12.75 -22.05
CA VAL A 70 19.08 12.44 -22.63
C VAL A 70 18.87 10.93 -22.78
N ALA A 71 19.87 10.18 -23.24
CA ALA A 71 19.79 8.73 -23.35
C ALA A 71 19.62 8.06 -21.98
N LEU A 72 20.36 8.49 -20.96
CA LEU A 72 20.22 7.99 -19.58
C LEU A 72 18.83 8.29 -19.01
N LEU A 73 18.27 9.48 -19.23
CA LEU A 73 16.92 9.84 -18.81
C LEU A 73 15.87 8.96 -19.50
N ILE A 74 15.96 8.78 -20.82
CA ILE A 74 15.08 7.87 -21.57
C ILE A 74 15.20 6.45 -21.02
N CYS A 75 16.41 5.95 -20.77
CA CYS A 75 16.62 4.63 -20.16
C CYS A 75 15.97 4.53 -18.77
N ILE A 76 16.10 5.52 -17.89
CA ILE A 76 15.49 5.50 -16.54
C ILE A 76 13.95 5.44 -16.61
N VAL A 77 13.33 6.08 -17.62
CA VAL A 77 11.86 6.05 -17.79
C VAL A 77 11.40 4.78 -18.53
N TRP A 78 12.08 4.36 -19.60
CA TRP A 78 11.66 3.25 -20.45
C TRP A 78 12.09 1.88 -19.93
N PHE A 79 13.26 1.75 -19.30
CA PHE A 79 13.75 0.44 -18.82
C PHE A 79 12.79 -0.20 -17.80
N PRO A 80 12.23 0.50 -16.80
CA PRO A 80 11.24 -0.10 -15.91
C PRO A 80 9.93 -0.47 -16.61
N LEU A 81 9.50 0.30 -17.63
CA LEU A 81 8.30 -0.03 -18.41
C LEU A 81 8.52 -1.28 -19.28
N LEU A 82 9.68 -1.38 -19.95
CA LEU A 82 10.06 -2.56 -20.72
C LEU A 82 10.24 -3.78 -19.82
N PHE A 83 10.96 -3.65 -18.70
CA PHE A 83 11.12 -4.70 -17.70
C PHE A 83 9.76 -5.16 -17.13
N MET A 84 8.87 -4.22 -16.78
CA MET A 84 7.52 -4.57 -16.33
C MET A 84 6.68 -5.22 -17.45
N SER A 85 6.87 -4.88 -18.73
CA SER A 85 6.18 -5.56 -19.84
C SER A 85 6.66 -7.01 -20.03
N LEU A 86 7.94 -7.28 -19.77
CA LEU A 86 8.53 -8.62 -19.81
C LEU A 86 8.14 -9.45 -18.58
N VAL A 87 8.16 -8.85 -17.38
CA VAL A 87 7.81 -9.54 -16.12
C VAL A 87 6.31 -9.74 -15.98
N LYS A 88 5.45 -8.79 -16.36
CA LYS A 88 3.98 -8.96 -16.37
C LYS A 88 3.47 -9.93 -17.44
N SER A 89 4.35 -10.54 -18.23
CA SER A 89 4.00 -11.78 -18.95
C SER A 89 3.79 -12.97 -17.99
N VAL A 90 4.09 -12.81 -16.70
CA VAL A 90 3.91 -13.80 -15.63
C VAL A 90 3.20 -13.15 -14.44
N ALA A 91 1.87 -13.28 -14.40
CA ALA A 91 0.95 -13.00 -13.29
C ALA A 91 0.88 -11.56 -12.71
N GLY A 92 -0.31 -11.15 -12.30
CA GLY A 92 -0.49 -10.14 -11.25
C GLY A 92 -0.27 -10.79 -9.87
N VAL A 93 -0.30 -10.00 -8.80
CA VAL A 93 -0.23 -10.58 -7.45
C VAL A 93 -1.63 -10.97 -7.01
N VAL A 94 -1.81 -12.25 -6.68
CA VAL A 94 -3.07 -12.79 -6.14
C VAL A 94 -3.43 -12.06 -4.85
N ASN A 95 -4.61 -11.45 -4.81
CA ASN A 95 -5.04 -10.54 -3.75
C ASN A 95 -5.97 -11.26 -2.74
N THR A 96 -5.43 -12.21 -1.98
CA THR A 96 -6.25 -13.07 -1.11
C THR A 96 -6.85 -12.28 0.08
N PRO A 97 -8.16 -12.43 0.37
CA PRO A 97 -8.78 -11.76 1.52
C PRO A 97 -8.23 -12.31 2.84
N LEU A 98 -8.02 -11.44 3.84
CA LEU A 98 -7.51 -11.81 5.16
C LEU A 98 -8.62 -12.19 6.17
N ASP A 99 -9.78 -11.55 6.03
CA ASP A 99 -11.01 -11.82 6.77
C ASP A 99 -12.19 -11.59 5.82
N VAL A 100 -13.23 -12.41 5.97
CA VAL A 100 -14.45 -12.33 5.17
C VAL A 100 -15.64 -12.24 6.13
N SER A 101 -16.21 -11.03 6.26
CA SER A 101 -17.34 -10.76 7.15
C SER A 101 -18.67 -10.65 6.39
N PHE A 102 -19.72 -11.17 7.03
CA PHE A 102 -21.09 -11.19 6.54
C PHE A 102 -22.06 -10.90 7.70
N ALA A 103 -22.96 -9.94 7.52
CA ALA A 103 -23.97 -9.56 8.49
C ALA A 103 -25.37 -9.44 7.84
N ILE A 104 -26.42 -9.80 8.58
CA ILE A 104 -27.82 -9.57 8.19
C ILE A 104 -28.46 -8.62 9.18
N THR A 105 -29.02 -7.51 8.68
CA THR A 105 -29.87 -6.59 9.45
C THR A 105 -31.31 -6.61 8.90
N LEU A 106 -32.31 -6.55 9.79
CA LEU A 106 -33.72 -6.41 9.39
C LEU A 106 -34.13 -4.93 9.51
N ALA A 107 -34.69 -4.36 8.44
CA ALA A 107 -35.14 -2.97 8.32
C ALA A 107 -34.09 -1.85 8.62
N GLY A 108 -32.90 -2.18 9.15
CA GLY A 108 -31.89 -1.23 9.64
C GLY A 108 -31.73 -1.21 11.16
N PHE A 109 -32.36 -2.15 11.89
CA PHE A 109 -32.07 -2.39 13.31
C PHE A 109 -30.76 -3.18 13.49
N THR A 110 -30.37 -3.41 14.75
CA THR A 110 -29.21 -4.22 15.15
C THR A 110 -29.16 -5.57 14.41
N PRO A 111 -27.99 -5.98 13.87
CA PRO A 111 -27.88 -7.18 13.05
C PRO A 111 -28.36 -8.41 13.80
N ILE A 112 -29.24 -9.19 13.16
CA ILE A 112 -29.72 -10.47 13.67
C ILE A 112 -28.59 -11.50 13.65
N PHE A 113 -27.74 -11.44 12.63
CA PHE A 113 -26.63 -12.36 12.40
C PHE A 113 -25.36 -11.59 12.06
N THR A 114 -24.23 -11.96 12.68
CA THR A 114 -22.89 -11.54 12.25
C THR A 114 -21.94 -12.75 12.26
N MET A 115 -21.09 -12.85 11.23
CA MET A 115 -20.05 -13.88 11.13
C MET A 115 -18.84 -13.33 10.37
N SER A 116 -17.66 -13.85 10.72
CA SER A 116 -16.37 -13.48 10.12
C SER A 116 -15.51 -14.73 9.95
N ALA A 117 -15.11 -15.05 8.73
CA ALA A 117 -14.21 -16.16 8.40
C ALA A 117 -12.78 -15.64 8.22
N GLN A 118 -11.93 -15.97 9.18
CA GLN A 118 -10.48 -15.66 9.17
C GLN A 118 -9.67 -16.82 8.58
N GLN A 119 -8.38 -16.61 8.31
CA GLN A 119 -7.41 -17.54 7.69
C GLN A 119 -7.65 -19.07 7.81
N LYS A 120 -8.06 -19.61 8.96
CA LYS A 120 -8.33 -21.07 9.13
C LYS A 120 -9.65 -21.56 8.52
N GLN A 121 -10.56 -20.65 8.21
CA GLN A 121 -11.84 -20.87 7.55
C GLN A 121 -11.80 -20.43 6.07
N LEU A 122 -10.68 -19.90 5.61
CA LEU A 122 -10.45 -19.54 4.21
C LEU A 122 -9.71 -20.71 3.56
N GLN A 123 -10.42 -21.48 2.74
CA GLN A 123 -9.89 -22.66 2.06
C GLN A 123 -9.49 -22.30 0.62
N ASN A 124 -8.20 -22.44 0.31
CA ASN A 124 -7.69 -22.34 -1.07
C ASN A 124 -8.19 -23.54 -1.90
N VAL A 125 -8.64 -23.30 -3.13
CA VAL A 125 -9.17 -24.35 -4.03
C VAL A 125 -8.02 -25.11 -4.71
N ASN A 126 -8.16 -26.44 -4.83
CA ASN A 126 -7.20 -27.27 -5.59
C ASN A 126 -7.54 -27.26 -7.08
N GLU A 127 -6.55 -27.45 -7.96
CA GLU A 127 -6.76 -27.55 -9.43
C GLU A 127 -7.89 -28.53 -9.80
N ILE A 128 -7.89 -29.72 -9.20
CA ILE A 128 -8.90 -30.78 -9.43
C ILE A 128 -10.32 -30.32 -9.04
N GLU A 129 -10.45 -29.52 -7.99
CA GLU A 129 -11.75 -28.99 -7.52
C GLU A 129 -12.24 -27.85 -8.40
N PHE A 130 -11.31 -27.01 -8.89
CA PHE A 130 -11.59 -25.96 -9.88
C PHE A 130 -12.03 -26.57 -11.22
N ASP A 131 -11.38 -27.64 -11.68
CA ASP A 131 -11.78 -28.40 -12.89
C ASP A 131 -13.20 -28.99 -12.76
N LEU A 132 -13.54 -29.54 -11.60
CA LEU A 132 -14.90 -30.05 -11.31
C LEU A 132 -15.93 -28.91 -11.28
N PHE A 133 -15.56 -27.76 -10.72
CA PHE A 133 -16.40 -26.56 -10.71
C PHE A 133 -16.61 -26.00 -12.12
N PHE A 134 -15.55 -25.90 -12.93
CA PHE A 134 -15.59 -25.43 -14.32
C PHE A 134 -16.45 -26.36 -15.20
N GLN A 135 -16.32 -27.68 -15.03
CA GLN A 135 -17.19 -28.67 -15.69
C GLN A 135 -18.68 -28.49 -15.35
N LYS A 136 -19.02 -28.10 -14.12
CA LYS A 136 -20.41 -27.85 -13.70
C LYS A 136 -21.06 -26.70 -14.46
N TYR A 137 -20.29 -25.69 -14.88
CA TYR A 137 -20.78 -24.53 -15.64
C TYR A 137 -20.58 -24.64 -17.16
N LYS A 138 -20.08 -25.77 -17.67
CA LYS A 138 -19.77 -25.98 -19.09
C LYS A 138 -20.93 -25.72 -20.09
N ASN A 139 -22.17 -25.78 -19.62
CA ASN A 139 -23.36 -25.51 -20.44
C ASN A 139 -23.74 -24.01 -20.50
N ASN A 140 -23.07 -23.14 -19.74
CA ASN A 140 -23.35 -21.69 -19.71
C ASN A 140 -22.14 -20.89 -20.22
N ALA A 141 -22.22 -20.42 -21.46
CA ALA A 141 -21.13 -19.73 -22.15
C ALA A 141 -20.68 -18.43 -21.45
N THR A 142 -21.59 -17.67 -20.81
CA THR A 142 -21.22 -16.42 -20.12
C THR A 142 -20.49 -16.69 -18.81
N ALA A 143 -20.86 -17.75 -18.10
CA ALA A 143 -20.15 -18.20 -16.90
C ALA A 143 -18.75 -18.73 -17.26
N LEU A 144 -18.62 -19.53 -18.32
CA LEU A 144 -17.31 -20.00 -18.81
C LEU A 144 -16.39 -18.83 -19.15
N GLN A 145 -16.83 -17.87 -19.97
CA GLN A 145 -16.01 -16.73 -20.38
C GLN A 145 -15.56 -15.86 -19.18
N TRP A 146 -16.34 -15.83 -18.11
CA TRP A 146 -15.95 -15.14 -16.87
C TRP A 146 -14.95 -15.95 -16.05
N LEU A 147 -15.15 -17.26 -15.89
CA LEU A 147 -14.24 -18.16 -15.19
C LEU A 147 -12.88 -18.28 -15.90
N GLU A 148 -12.84 -18.19 -17.23
CA GLU A 148 -11.60 -18.14 -18.03
C GLU A 148 -10.71 -16.92 -17.74
N SER A 149 -11.21 -15.90 -17.01
CA SER A 149 -10.41 -14.74 -16.56
C SER A 149 -9.78 -14.87 -15.17
N TYR A 150 -10.01 -15.97 -14.46
CA TYR A 150 -9.48 -16.24 -13.12
C TYR A 150 -8.67 -17.54 -13.07
N PHE A 151 -7.62 -17.55 -12.26
CA PHE A 151 -6.82 -18.74 -11.98
C PHE A 151 -7.34 -19.45 -10.72
N THR A 152 -6.85 -20.68 -10.49
CA THR A 152 -7.12 -21.49 -9.30
C THR A 152 -6.77 -20.77 -7.99
N GLU A 153 -5.69 -19.98 -8.02
CA GLU A 153 -5.18 -19.22 -6.88
C GLU A 153 -6.08 -18.00 -6.53
N ASP A 154 -6.82 -17.45 -7.51
CA ASP A 154 -7.67 -16.27 -7.32
C ASP A 154 -9.01 -16.61 -6.61
N LEU A 155 -9.36 -17.90 -6.50
CA LEU A 155 -10.60 -18.39 -5.89
C LEU A 155 -10.36 -18.96 -4.50
N ILE A 156 -11.01 -18.35 -3.49
CA ILE A 156 -11.04 -18.82 -2.11
C ILE A 156 -12.46 -19.14 -1.66
N ILE A 157 -12.62 -20.23 -0.92
CA ILE A 157 -13.88 -20.60 -0.24
C ILE A 157 -13.79 -20.11 1.21
N ALA A 158 -14.64 -19.17 1.60
CA ALA A 158 -14.79 -18.74 2.98
C ALA A 158 -15.92 -19.51 3.67
N GLU A 159 -15.55 -20.33 4.66
CA GLU A 159 -16.46 -21.16 5.45
C GLU A 159 -16.97 -20.38 6.68
N LEU A 160 -18.07 -19.66 6.48
CA LEU A 160 -18.76 -18.94 7.54
C LEU A 160 -19.55 -19.94 8.40
N LYS A 161 -19.41 -19.86 9.74
CA LYS A 161 -20.25 -20.68 10.63
C LYS A 161 -21.67 -20.12 10.69
N GLY A 162 -22.66 -20.99 10.81
CA GLY A 162 -24.07 -20.62 10.79
C GLY A 162 -24.62 -20.11 12.11
N SER A 163 -23.92 -20.27 13.23
CA SER A 163 -24.27 -19.63 14.51
C SER A 163 -23.59 -18.26 14.62
N SER A 164 -24.35 -17.20 14.87
CA SER A 164 -23.83 -15.82 14.98
C SER A 164 -22.69 -15.69 16.00
N ASN A 165 -21.65 -14.91 15.66
CA ASN A 165 -20.59 -14.51 16.59
C ASN A 165 -21.07 -13.53 17.68
N SER A 166 -22.27 -12.94 17.51
CA SER A 166 -22.87 -11.98 18.45
C SER A 166 -24.28 -12.40 18.89
N LEU A 167 -24.57 -12.24 20.19
CA LEU A 167 -25.94 -12.25 20.73
C LEU A 167 -26.77 -11.10 20.13
N TRP A 168 -28.08 -11.29 19.97
CA TRP A 168 -28.96 -10.26 19.40
C TRP A 168 -29.41 -9.26 20.47
N THR A 169 -28.68 -8.15 20.60
CA THR A 169 -28.87 -7.14 21.66
C THR A 169 -29.93 -6.07 21.32
N ILE A 170 -31.03 -6.45 20.66
CA ILE A 170 -32.12 -5.52 20.35
C ILE A 170 -32.83 -5.03 21.62
N SER A 171 -33.15 -3.73 21.68
CA SER A 171 -33.94 -3.20 22.82
C SER A 171 -35.41 -3.62 22.72
N PRO A 172 -36.12 -3.85 23.85
CA PRO A 172 -37.55 -4.18 23.82
C PRO A 172 -38.43 -3.21 22.99
N PRO A 173 -38.32 -1.87 23.09
CA PRO A 173 -39.09 -0.97 22.22
C PRO A 173 -38.64 -1.05 20.75
N SER A 174 -37.36 -1.33 20.46
CA SER A 174 -36.90 -1.58 19.08
C SER A 174 -37.48 -2.88 18.51
N ARG A 175 -37.63 -3.93 19.32
CA ARG A 175 -38.25 -5.22 18.92
C ARG A 175 -39.73 -5.05 18.62
N ASN A 176 -40.44 -4.24 19.40
CA ASN A 176 -41.84 -3.91 19.13
C ASN A 176 -41.97 -3.09 17.84
N ASN A 177 -41.19 -2.02 17.68
CA ASN A 177 -41.17 -1.22 16.45
C ASN A 177 -40.80 -2.05 15.20
N LEU A 178 -39.90 -3.05 15.33
CA LEU A 178 -39.61 -4.01 14.26
C LEU A 178 -40.84 -4.86 13.89
N LYS A 179 -41.65 -5.32 14.86
CA LYS A 179 -42.91 -6.02 14.60
C LYS A 179 -43.94 -5.12 13.95
N ASP A 180 -44.10 -3.90 14.46
CA ASP A 180 -45.00 -2.90 13.90
C ASP A 180 -44.63 -2.62 12.42
N MET A 181 -43.35 -2.39 12.13
CA MET A 181 -42.80 -2.22 10.78
C MET A 181 -42.99 -3.47 9.89
N LEU A 182 -42.77 -4.68 10.39
CA LEU A 182 -43.02 -5.93 9.64
C LEU A 182 -44.51 -6.15 9.34
N SER A 183 -45.41 -5.68 10.22
CA SER A 183 -46.87 -5.75 10.01
C SER A 183 -47.39 -4.68 9.05
N SER A 184 -46.64 -3.58 8.89
CA SER A 184 -47.04 -2.45 8.04
C SER A 184 -46.90 -2.75 6.55
N ASN A 185 -47.83 -2.22 5.77
CA ASN A 185 -48.03 -2.53 4.35
C ASN A 185 -47.58 -1.36 3.43
N ASP A 186 -46.70 -0.48 3.92
CA ASP A 186 -46.27 0.74 3.22
C ASP A 186 -45.15 0.47 2.20
N GLU A 187 -45.50 0.26 0.93
CA GLU A 187 -44.56 0.01 -0.18
C GLU A 187 -43.50 1.12 -0.40
N ASN A 188 -43.64 2.28 0.25
CA ASN A 188 -42.67 3.38 0.22
C ASN A 188 -41.47 3.22 1.18
N LEU A 189 -41.47 2.20 2.04
CA LEU A 189 -40.32 1.83 2.87
C LEU A 189 -39.71 0.54 2.31
N THR A 190 -38.40 0.55 2.04
CA THR A 190 -37.65 -0.65 1.58
C THR A 190 -37.52 -1.64 2.73
N PHE A 191 -38.57 -2.45 2.90
CA PHE A 191 -38.74 -3.50 3.90
C PHE A 191 -37.92 -4.75 3.59
N GLY A 192 -36.63 -4.54 3.30
CA GLY A 192 -35.68 -5.58 2.99
C GLY A 192 -34.88 -6.07 4.19
N ALA A 193 -34.55 -7.36 4.13
CA ALA A 193 -33.34 -7.84 4.77
C ALA A 193 -32.14 -7.21 4.07
N LYS A 194 -31.26 -6.59 4.86
CA LYS A 194 -30.07 -5.88 4.40
C LYS A 194 -28.85 -6.74 4.74
N ALA A 195 -28.29 -7.39 3.74
CA ALA A 195 -27.05 -8.12 3.85
C ALA A 195 -25.87 -7.17 3.60
N GLU A 196 -24.94 -7.12 4.55
CA GLU A 196 -23.69 -6.36 4.43
C GLU A 196 -22.53 -7.35 4.43
N ILE A 197 -21.83 -7.38 3.29
CA ILE A 197 -20.53 -8.02 3.13
C ILE A 197 -19.47 -6.92 3.21
N ALA A 198 -18.23 -7.26 3.57
CA ALA A 198 -17.10 -6.35 3.79
C ALA A 198 -16.82 -5.26 2.72
N SER A 199 -17.47 -5.31 1.55
CA SER A 199 -17.32 -4.38 0.42
C SER A 199 -18.60 -4.24 -0.42
N GLY A 200 -19.76 -4.74 0.03
CA GLY A 200 -21.01 -4.69 -0.77
C GLY A 200 -22.30 -4.92 0.03
N LYS A 201 -23.39 -4.28 -0.41
CA LYS A 201 -24.69 -4.26 0.29
C LYS A 201 -25.84 -4.70 -0.60
N ARG A 202 -26.52 -5.79 -0.23
CA ARG A 202 -27.72 -6.30 -0.90
C ARG A 202 -28.96 -6.00 -0.06
N VAL A 203 -30.05 -5.58 -0.70
CA VAL A 203 -31.35 -5.33 -0.05
C VAL A 203 -32.39 -6.13 -0.80
N THR A 204 -33.10 -7.03 -0.12
CA THR A 204 -34.15 -7.87 -0.70
C THR A 204 -35.43 -7.71 0.11
N ASP A 205 -36.46 -7.09 -0.49
CA ASP A 205 -37.76 -6.89 0.14
C ASP A 205 -38.45 -8.22 0.49
N LEU A 206 -39.14 -8.24 1.64
CA LEU A 206 -39.68 -9.46 2.22
C LEU A 206 -41.12 -9.75 1.74
N ASP A 207 -41.34 -10.96 1.20
CA ASP A 207 -42.68 -11.51 0.92
C ASP A 207 -43.58 -11.43 2.18
N MET A 208 -44.87 -11.12 2.01
CA MET A 208 -45.83 -11.03 3.13
C MET A 208 -45.90 -12.32 3.96
N GLU A 209 -45.78 -13.48 3.32
CA GLU A 209 -45.65 -14.77 4.00
C GLU A 209 -44.44 -14.78 4.94
N THR A 210 -43.24 -14.43 4.43
CA THR A 210 -42.01 -14.38 5.26
C THR A 210 -42.05 -13.29 6.34
N LYS A 211 -42.74 -12.17 6.12
CA LYS A 211 -43.00 -11.15 7.16
C LYS A 211 -43.85 -11.72 8.30
N MET A 212 -44.92 -12.46 7.99
CA MET A 212 -45.75 -13.11 9.00
C MET A 212 -44.97 -14.21 9.75
N GLU A 213 -44.24 -15.08 9.05
CA GLU A 213 -43.42 -16.12 9.70
C GLU A 213 -42.34 -15.51 10.62
N LEU A 214 -41.75 -14.35 10.25
CA LEU A 214 -40.81 -13.61 11.10
C LEU A 214 -41.48 -13.04 12.35
N ILE A 215 -42.70 -12.51 12.25
CA ILE A 215 -43.44 -12.01 13.43
C ILE A 215 -43.75 -13.16 14.39
N GLU A 216 -44.25 -14.30 13.90
CA GLU A 216 -44.53 -15.49 14.73
C GLU A 216 -43.28 -15.99 15.47
N LEU A 217 -42.12 -15.98 14.81
CA LEU A 217 -40.83 -16.34 15.41
C LEU A 217 -40.38 -15.29 16.44
N LEU A 218 -40.57 -14.00 16.15
CA LEU A 218 -40.26 -12.89 17.08
C LEU A 218 -41.20 -12.80 18.30
N ASP A 219 -42.37 -13.44 18.24
CA ASP A 219 -43.27 -13.68 19.38
C ASP A 219 -42.93 -14.99 20.14
N GLY A 220 -42.05 -15.83 19.62
CA GLY A 220 -41.77 -17.17 20.18
C GLY A 220 -42.93 -18.16 20.00
N ASN A 221 -43.93 -17.80 19.20
CA ASN A 221 -45.12 -18.61 18.95
C ASN A 221 -44.86 -19.72 17.91
N ARG A 222 -43.68 -19.68 17.26
CA ARG A 222 -43.20 -20.60 16.23
C ARG A 222 -41.75 -21.03 16.51
N THR A 223 -41.51 -22.34 16.52
CA THR A 223 -40.17 -22.95 16.75
C THR A 223 -39.42 -23.35 15.46
N GLY A 224 -40.10 -23.32 14.31
CA GLY A 224 -39.53 -23.67 13.01
C GLY A 224 -39.03 -22.47 12.21
N PHE A 225 -37.89 -22.63 11.53
CA PHE A 225 -37.27 -21.61 10.67
C PHE A 225 -38.22 -20.89 9.72
N VAL A 226 -37.86 -19.64 9.43
CA VAL A 226 -38.33 -18.87 8.28
C VAL A 226 -37.33 -19.04 7.14
N THR A 227 -37.80 -19.25 5.92
CA THR A 227 -36.94 -19.31 4.73
C THR A 227 -37.05 -18.00 3.95
N ILE A 228 -36.03 -17.14 4.04
CA ILE A 228 -35.97 -15.91 3.25
C ILE A 228 -35.20 -16.19 1.95
N LYS A 229 -35.76 -15.71 0.83
CA LYS A 229 -35.21 -15.89 -0.52
C LYS A 229 -34.17 -14.80 -0.82
N GLU A 230 -33.22 -15.10 -1.70
CA GLU A 230 -32.30 -14.16 -2.37
C GLU A 230 -31.36 -13.28 -1.51
N ILE A 231 -31.29 -13.46 -0.19
CA ILE A 231 -30.38 -12.72 0.71
C ILE A 231 -28.90 -13.01 0.42
N PHE A 232 -28.51 -14.28 0.33
CA PHE A 232 -27.10 -14.70 0.38
C PHE A 232 -26.51 -14.89 -1.02
N PRO A 233 -25.62 -14.00 -1.49
CA PRO A 233 -24.90 -14.23 -2.73
C PRO A 233 -23.81 -15.30 -2.51
N ARG A 234 -23.93 -16.44 -3.18
CA ARG A 234 -22.95 -17.54 -3.06
C ARG A 234 -21.60 -17.22 -3.70
N PHE A 235 -21.58 -16.36 -4.71
CA PHE A 235 -20.41 -15.97 -5.48
C PHE A 235 -20.23 -14.46 -5.40
N ILE A 236 -19.03 -14.00 -5.08
CA ILE A 236 -18.67 -12.58 -5.00
C ILE A 236 -17.36 -12.35 -5.74
N ARG A 237 -17.31 -11.26 -6.52
CA ARG A 237 -16.05 -10.70 -7.02
C ARG A 237 -15.55 -9.65 -6.03
N ALA A 238 -14.31 -9.79 -5.61
CA ALA A 238 -13.55 -8.79 -4.86
C ALA A 238 -12.59 -8.08 -5.83
N PRO A 239 -13.00 -6.95 -6.44
CA PRO A 239 -12.13 -6.16 -7.29
C PRO A 239 -11.03 -5.45 -6.49
N SER A 240 -10.05 -4.87 -7.18
CA SER A 240 -9.00 -4.06 -6.55
C SER A 240 -9.49 -2.70 -6.02
N ASP A 241 -10.66 -2.24 -6.49
CA ASP A 241 -11.37 -1.05 -6.00
C ASP A 241 -12.41 -1.44 -4.93
N SER A 242 -12.93 -0.47 -4.16
CA SER A 242 -13.60 -0.69 -2.86
C SER A 242 -14.95 -1.43 -2.85
N ASP A 243 -15.49 -1.83 -4.00
CA ASP A 243 -16.92 -2.16 -4.16
C ASP A 243 -17.10 -3.56 -4.77
N ALA A 244 -17.32 -4.56 -3.92
CA ALA A 244 -17.45 -5.98 -4.27
C ALA A 244 -18.87 -6.31 -4.74
N THR A 245 -18.96 -6.96 -5.90
CA THR A 245 -20.24 -7.27 -6.56
C THR A 245 -20.63 -8.74 -6.38
N SER A 246 -21.90 -8.97 -6.04
CA SER A 246 -22.48 -10.31 -6.03
C SER A 246 -22.68 -10.82 -7.45
N VAL A 247 -22.34 -12.09 -7.69
CA VAL A 247 -22.71 -12.82 -8.90
C VAL A 247 -23.96 -13.64 -8.60
N ASP A 248 -25.06 -13.33 -9.28
CA ASP A 248 -26.37 -13.94 -9.07
C ASP A 248 -26.51 -15.37 -9.66
N HIS A 249 -27.60 -16.05 -9.26
CA HIS A 249 -28.11 -17.38 -9.66
C HIS A 249 -27.77 -18.61 -8.76
N LEU A 250 -28.80 -19.43 -8.44
CA LEU A 250 -28.89 -20.77 -7.76
C LEU A 250 -29.39 -20.82 -6.28
N TYR A 251 -30.42 -21.65 -5.97
CA TYR A 251 -31.04 -21.88 -4.63
C TYR A 251 -31.95 -23.15 -4.49
N LYS A 252 -31.92 -23.88 -3.33
CA LYS A 252 -33.03 -24.65 -2.67
C LYS A 252 -32.61 -25.32 -1.32
N ALA A 253 -33.53 -25.71 -0.41
CA ALA A 253 -33.35 -25.68 1.09
C ALA A 253 -33.67 -26.94 1.97
N GLN A 254 -33.13 -27.02 3.22
CA GLN A 254 -33.81 -27.62 4.44
C GLN A 254 -33.19 -27.21 5.85
N LYS A 255 -33.60 -27.88 6.96
CA LYS A 255 -33.68 -27.52 8.42
C LYS A 255 -32.59 -28.19 9.35
N ASP A 256 -32.51 -28.13 10.72
CA ASP A 256 -33.49 -27.90 11.82
C ASP A 256 -32.96 -27.30 13.19
N SER A 257 -33.85 -27.07 14.18
CA SER A 257 -33.68 -26.24 15.43
C SER A 257 -33.27 -27.06 16.70
N GLU A 258 -33.18 -26.59 17.97
CA GLU A 258 -33.35 -25.32 18.73
C GLU A 258 -32.23 -25.26 19.85
N GLN A 259 -32.09 -24.37 20.87
CA GLN A 259 -32.62 -23.07 21.33
C GLN A 259 -31.63 -22.46 22.39
N ILE A 260 -31.78 -21.17 22.80
CA ILE A 260 -31.34 -20.44 24.05
C ILE A 260 -31.05 -18.94 23.70
N GLN A 261 -30.93 -18.05 24.71
CA GLN A 261 -30.45 -16.64 24.67
C GLN A 261 -30.34 -16.02 23.25
N GLU A 262 -31.44 -15.44 22.74
CA GLU A 262 -31.61 -15.05 21.33
C GLU A 262 -30.32 -14.66 20.57
N TRP A 263 -29.77 -15.64 19.85
CA TRP A 263 -28.81 -15.48 18.77
C TRP A 263 -29.43 -16.15 17.53
N TRP A 264 -29.12 -15.66 16.34
CA TRP A 264 -29.66 -16.26 15.12
C TRP A 264 -28.72 -17.36 14.59
N ILE A 265 -29.34 -18.45 14.13
CA ILE A 265 -28.68 -19.51 13.38
C ILE A 265 -29.17 -19.41 11.93
N VAL A 266 -28.24 -19.25 11.00
CA VAL A 266 -28.48 -19.18 9.56
C VAL A 266 -27.78 -20.35 8.90
N ASN A 267 -28.52 -21.14 8.13
CA ASN A 267 -27.96 -22.22 7.32
C ASN A 267 -28.06 -21.84 5.84
N GLN A 268 -27.09 -22.25 5.02
CA GLN A 268 -27.33 -22.25 3.59
C GLN A 268 -28.41 -23.26 3.24
N THR A 269 -29.24 -22.88 2.28
CA THR A 269 -30.31 -23.72 1.77
C THR A 269 -29.73 -24.95 1.05
N GLU A 270 -28.79 -24.70 0.12
CA GLU A 270 -28.26 -25.65 -0.84
C GLU A 270 -26.79 -25.95 -0.54
N PRO A 271 -26.28 -27.20 -0.64
CA PRO A 271 -24.87 -27.49 -0.39
C PRO A 271 -23.94 -26.84 -1.43
N GLY A 272 -22.66 -26.69 -1.08
CA GLY A 272 -21.64 -26.08 -1.94
C GLY A 272 -21.46 -26.78 -3.30
N PRO A 273 -21.10 -26.05 -4.37
CA PRO A 273 -20.76 -26.64 -5.67
C PRO A 273 -19.46 -27.47 -5.64
N ILE A 274 -18.53 -27.18 -4.72
CA ILE A 274 -17.35 -27.99 -4.42
C ILE A 274 -17.62 -28.77 -3.12
N PRO A 275 -17.35 -30.09 -3.05
CA PRO A 275 -17.55 -30.87 -1.83
C PRO A 275 -16.51 -30.53 -0.76
N LYS A 276 -16.92 -30.50 0.52
CA LYS A 276 -16.01 -30.25 1.65
C LYS A 276 -15.02 -31.41 1.81
N ARG A 277 -13.73 -31.07 2.01
CA ARG A 277 -12.62 -32.04 2.11
C ARG A 277 -12.72 -32.94 3.35
N ASP A 278 -13.14 -32.36 4.46
CA ASP A 278 -13.38 -33.04 5.74
C ASP A 278 -14.90 -33.16 6.01
N PRO A 279 -15.58 -34.22 5.54
CA PRO A 279 -16.95 -34.50 5.96
C PRO A 279 -16.97 -34.86 7.47
N PRO A 280 -17.93 -34.35 8.26
CA PRO A 280 -18.06 -34.73 9.67
C PRO A 280 -18.20 -36.25 9.83
N GLN A 281 -17.36 -36.85 10.68
CA GLN A 281 -17.47 -38.26 11.03
C GLN A 281 -18.75 -38.53 11.84
N ASP A 282 -19.29 -39.74 11.71
CA ASP A 282 -20.58 -40.12 12.30
C ASP A 282 -20.64 -39.94 13.83
N PRO A 283 -21.77 -39.46 14.39
CA PRO A 283 -22.98 -39.03 13.67
C PRO A 283 -22.82 -37.59 13.09
N PRO A 284 -23.39 -37.31 11.90
CA PRO A 284 -23.27 -36.00 11.26
C PRO A 284 -24.10 -34.96 12.03
N LYS A 285 -23.46 -34.31 13.00
CA LYS A 285 -23.95 -33.07 13.58
C LYS A 285 -23.91 -32.02 12.47
N TYR A 286 -25.06 -31.75 11.85
CA TYR A 286 -25.24 -30.68 10.86
C TYR A 286 -25.05 -29.31 11.54
N GLU A 287 -23.80 -28.93 11.76
CA GLU A 287 -23.48 -27.56 12.15
C GLU A 287 -23.73 -26.67 10.92
N ALA A 288 -24.76 -25.83 11.03
CA ALA A 288 -25.12 -24.87 10.00
C ALA A 288 -23.87 -24.09 9.57
N SER A 289 -23.70 -23.94 8.26
CA SER A 289 -22.56 -23.23 7.66
C SER A 289 -22.98 -22.55 6.36
N LEU A 290 -22.24 -21.53 5.97
CA LEU A 290 -22.42 -20.82 4.70
C LEU A 290 -21.09 -20.79 3.95
N ASP A 291 -21.04 -21.47 2.81
CA ASP A 291 -19.88 -21.50 1.94
C ASP A 291 -19.98 -20.32 0.96
N LEU A 292 -19.06 -19.36 1.08
CA LEU A 292 -18.95 -18.20 0.20
C LEU A 292 -17.74 -18.34 -0.73
N TYR A 293 -17.94 -18.10 -2.03
CA TYR A 293 -16.90 -18.24 -3.04
C TYR A 293 -16.45 -16.84 -3.48
N VAL A 294 -15.21 -16.48 -3.13
CA VAL A 294 -14.63 -15.16 -3.38
C VAL A 294 -13.61 -15.26 -4.52
N PHE A 295 -13.90 -14.60 -5.64
CA PHE A 295 -12.98 -14.43 -6.76
C PHE A 295 -12.27 -13.09 -6.61
N SER A 296 -10.94 -13.11 -6.52
CA SER A 296 -10.14 -11.94 -6.16
C SER A 296 -9.40 -11.41 -7.38
N ASP A 297 -9.61 -10.14 -7.74
CA ASP A 297 -8.90 -9.54 -8.88
C ASP A 297 -7.41 -9.33 -8.53
N GLN A 298 -6.51 -9.77 -9.42
CA GLN A 298 -5.07 -9.65 -9.24
C GLN A 298 -4.59 -8.19 -9.25
N VAL A 299 -3.83 -7.80 -8.24
CA VAL A 299 -3.33 -6.42 -8.09
C VAL A 299 -1.99 -6.21 -8.79
N SER A 300 -1.76 -4.99 -9.29
CA SER A 300 -0.44 -4.61 -9.79
C SER A 300 0.57 -4.50 -8.65
N PRO A 301 1.81 -5.04 -8.78
CA PRO A 301 2.82 -4.94 -7.74
C PRO A 301 3.07 -3.49 -7.24
N PRO A 302 3.18 -3.25 -5.93
CA PRO A 302 3.45 -1.92 -5.36
C PRO A 302 4.72 -1.22 -5.88
N SER A 303 5.65 -2.00 -6.47
CA SER A 303 6.88 -1.50 -7.10
C SER A 303 6.65 -0.47 -8.22
N LEU A 304 5.45 -0.36 -8.79
CA LEU A 304 5.15 0.67 -9.79
C LEU A 304 5.21 2.10 -9.18
N GLY A 305 4.94 2.25 -7.88
CA GLY A 305 5.10 3.53 -7.17
C GLY A 305 6.55 4.05 -7.13
N PHE A 306 7.55 3.18 -7.29
CA PHE A 306 8.97 3.52 -7.30
C PHE A 306 9.35 4.46 -8.46
N LEU A 307 8.62 4.39 -9.60
CA LEU A 307 8.81 5.27 -10.75
C LEU A 307 8.61 6.76 -10.41
N ALA A 308 7.72 7.09 -9.47
CA ALA A 308 7.53 8.47 -9.02
C ALA A 308 8.77 9.01 -8.31
N GLY A 309 9.46 8.18 -7.51
CA GLY A 309 10.67 8.56 -6.76
C GLY A 309 11.82 9.00 -7.67
N TYR A 310 12.04 8.32 -8.80
CA TYR A 310 13.03 8.73 -9.80
C TYR A 310 12.74 10.12 -10.38
N GLY A 311 11.47 10.49 -10.56
CA GLY A 311 11.07 11.81 -11.04
C GLY A 311 11.45 12.94 -10.07
N TYR A 312 11.30 12.72 -8.76
CA TYR A 312 11.78 13.66 -7.74
C TYR A 312 13.30 13.76 -7.73
N PHE A 313 14.02 12.63 -7.77
CA PHE A 313 15.49 12.64 -7.77
C PHE A 313 16.08 13.40 -8.97
N VAL A 314 15.55 13.19 -10.17
CA VAL A 314 15.99 13.94 -11.38
C VAL A 314 15.64 15.43 -11.27
N ARG A 315 14.50 15.79 -10.65
CA ARG A 315 14.11 17.19 -10.45
C ARG A 315 15.10 17.92 -9.53
N GLU A 316 15.59 17.27 -8.48
CA GLU A 316 16.52 17.86 -7.50
C GLU A 316 17.78 18.42 -8.17
N PHE A 317 18.39 17.67 -9.10
CA PHE A 317 19.59 18.10 -9.84
C PHE A 317 19.42 19.36 -10.69
N PHE A 318 18.19 19.71 -11.07
CA PHE A 318 17.90 20.94 -11.82
C PHE A 318 17.26 22.04 -10.95
N SER A 319 16.80 21.71 -9.74
CA SER A 319 15.94 22.54 -8.89
C SER A 319 16.60 22.87 -7.54
N GLY A 320 17.78 23.50 -7.58
CA GLY A 320 18.49 23.93 -6.37
C GLY A 320 19.71 24.82 -6.63
N ILE A 321 20.32 24.71 -7.82
CA ILE A 321 21.56 25.39 -8.25
C ILE A 321 21.57 26.89 -7.93
N SER A 322 20.43 27.58 -8.02
CA SER A 322 20.32 29.02 -7.71
C SER A 322 20.69 29.39 -6.27
N HIS A 323 20.58 28.46 -5.32
CA HIS A 323 20.94 28.66 -3.91
C HIS A 323 22.42 28.36 -3.62
N THR A 324 23.06 27.52 -4.44
CA THR A 324 24.47 27.11 -4.24
C THR A 324 25.48 28.01 -4.95
N ILE A 325 25.05 28.87 -5.90
CA ILE A 325 25.92 29.81 -6.65
C ILE A 325 26.93 30.55 -5.75
N MET A 326 26.49 31.03 -4.58
CA MET A 326 27.34 31.78 -3.64
C MET A 326 28.50 30.98 -3.03
N PHE A 327 28.47 29.65 -3.12
CA PHE A 327 29.52 28.75 -2.66
C PHE A 327 30.22 27.99 -3.81
N GLU A 328 29.58 27.86 -4.98
CA GLU A 328 30.17 27.23 -6.17
C GLU A 328 31.02 28.22 -7.01
N GLU A 329 30.55 29.45 -7.25
CA GLU A 329 31.20 30.36 -8.21
C GLU A 329 32.26 31.26 -7.56
N LEU A 330 33.21 30.62 -6.87
CA LEU A 330 34.38 31.28 -6.27
C LEU A 330 35.59 31.21 -7.22
N PRO A 331 36.22 32.34 -7.62
CA PRO A 331 37.26 32.35 -8.65
C PRO A 331 38.64 31.92 -8.12
N ASN A 332 39.05 32.37 -6.92
CA ASN A 332 40.22 31.84 -6.23
C ASN A 332 39.84 31.32 -4.83
N VAL A 333 40.03 30.03 -4.58
CA VAL A 333 39.72 29.38 -3.29
C VAL A 333 40.95 29.10 -2.43
N ASP A 334 42.16 29.48 -2.87
CA ASP A 334 43.42 29.07 -2.23
C ASP A 334 43.54 29.51 -0.77
N ARG A 335 42.95 30.67 -0.42
CA ARG A 335 42.94 31.17 0.96
C ARG A 335 42.02 30.38 1.88
N ILE A 336 40.87 29.93 1.36
CA ILE A 336 39.89 29.12 2.11
C ILE A 336 40.45 27.70 2.27
N HIS A 337 40.93 27.12 1.17
CA HIS A 337 41.59 25.82 1.18
C HIS A 337 42.77 25.79 2.16
N LYS A 338 43.62 26.83 2.14
CA LYS A 338 44.70 26.95 3.15
C LYS A 338 44.15 27.05 4.57
N LEU A 339 43.10 27.84 4.83
CA LEU A 339 42.51 27.94 6.18
C LEU A 339 42.02 26.57 6.69
N CYS A 340 41.44 25.72 5.83
CA CYS A 340 41.08 24.35 6.19
C CYS A 340 42.33 23.48 6.45
N THR A 341 43.38 23.59 5.64
CA THR A 341 44.65 22.87 5.88
C THR A 341 45.35 23.34 7.15
N ASP A 342 45.30 24.63 7.46
CA ASP A 342 45.85 25.20 8.69
C ASP A 342 45.08 24.67 9.93
N ILE A 343 43.75 24.47 9.84
CA ILE A 343 42.95 23.82 10.91
C ILE A 343 43.41 22.37 11.14
N PHE A 344 43.58 21.59 10.07
CA PHE A 344 44.08 20.20 10.20
C PHE A 344 45.49 20.14 10.78
N LEU A 345 46.38 21.06 10.38
CA LEU A 345 47.74 21.14 10.92
C LEU A 345 47.74 21.49 12.42
N VAL A 346 46.91 22.45 12.83
CA VAL A 346 46.77 22.87 14.23
C VAL A 346 46.24 21.73 15.11
N ARG A 347 45.30 20.92 14.57
CA ARG A 347 44.82 19.69 15.20
C ARG A 347 45.94 18.64 15.33
N GLU A 348 46.72 18.40 14.28
CA GLU A 348 47.90 17.50 14.35
C GLU A 348 48.96 17.96 15.36
N THR A 349 49.07 19.27 15.64
CA THR A 349 49.97 19.81 16.68
C THR A 349 49.35 19.87 18.08
N GLY A 350 48.03 19.65 18.23
CA GLY A 350 47.33 19.68 19.51
C GLY A 350 47.09 21.09 20.10
N GLU A 351 47.22 22.16 19.32
CA GLU A 351 46.98 23.54 19.77
C GLU A 351 45.47 23.87 19.72
N LEU A 352 44.68 23.23 20.59
CA LEU A 352 43.20 23.22 20.51
C LEU A 352 42.54 24.61 20.62
N ASP A 353 43.13 25.56 21.36
CA ASP A 353 42.65 26.94 21.43
C ASP A 353 42.69 27.62 20.04
N LEU A 354 43.73 27.32 19.26
CA LEU A 354 43.92 27.84 17.90
C LEU A 354 43.04 27.10 16.88
N GLU A 355 42.64 25.85 17.16
CA GLU A 355 41.63 25.14 16.37
C GLU A 355 40.27 25.87 16.46
N GLU A 356 39.84 26.25 17.67
CA GLU A 356 38.59 27.00 17.86
C GLU A 356 38.63 28.37 17.15
N ASP A 357 39.72 29.12 17.30
CA ASP A 357 39.88 30.45 16.69
C ASP A 357 39.85 30.38 15.14
N MET A 358 40.52 29.38 14.55
CA MET A 358 40.52 29.18 13.10
C MET A 358 39.17 28.65 12.58
N TYR A 359 38.49 27.79 13.34
CA TYR A 359 37.13 27.33 13.03
C TYR A 359 36.10 28.48 13.10
N ALA A 360 36.12 29.28 14.16
CA ALA A 360 35.24 30.45 14.30
C ALA A 360 35.41 31.44 13.13
N LYS A 361 36.65 31.64 12.68
CA LYS A 361 37.01 32.43 11.50
C LYS A 361 36.51 31.82 10.18
N LEU A 362 36.54 30.49 10.03
CA LEU A 362 35.97 29.78 8.87
C LEU A 362 34.44 29.94 8.83
N ILE A 363 33.76 29.74 9.97
CA ILE A 363 32.30 29.93 10.08
C ILE A 363 31.90 31.39 9.84
N PHE A 364 32.67 32.37 10.33
CA PHE A 364 32.43 33.79 10.04
C PHE A 364 32.54 34.10 8.53
N LEU A 365 33.47 33.45 7.82
CA LEU A 365 33.59 33.59 6.37
C LEU A 365 32.36 33.04 5.63
N TYR A 366 31.89 31.85 6.01
CA TYR A 366 30.71 31.22 5.41
C TYR A 366 29.39 31.93 5.76
N ARG A 367 29.34 32.61 6.92
CA ARG A 367 28.18 33.42 7.34
C ARG A 367 28.06 34.76 6.60
N SER A 368 29.09 35.21 5.88
CA SER A 368 29.12 36.51 5.19
C SER A 368 29.56 36.39 3.73
N PRO A 369 28.61 36.33 2.77
CA PRO A 369 28.93 36.29 1.33
C PRO A 369 29.80 37.48 0.87
N GLU A 370 29.62 38.67 1.46
CA GLU A 370 30.49 39.81 1.21
C GLU A 370 31.96 39.55 1.61
N THR A 371 32.18 38.95 2.78
CA THR A 371 33.53 38.61 3.26
C THR A 371 34.14 37.52 2.39
N MET A 372 33.34 36.54 1.99
CA MET A 372 33.75 35.47 1.07
C MET A 372 34.22 36.04 -0.28
N ILE A 373 33.44 36.91 -0.93
CA ILE A 373 33.82 37.58 -2.19
C ILE A 373 35.10 38.41 -2.03
N LYS A 374 35.27 39.11 -0.91
CA LYS A 374 36.49 39.89 -0.60
C LYS A 374 37.72 38.99 -0.40
N TRP A 375 37.53 37.75 0.07
CA TRP A 375 38.58 36.74 0.26
C TRP A 375 38.93 35.97 -1.02
N THR A 376 37.94 35.61 -1.84
CA THR A 376 38.13 34.77 -3.03
C THR A 376 38.49 35.53 -4.30
N ARG A 377 38.53 36.87 -4.24
CA ARG A 377 39.02 37.72 -5.32
C ARG A 377 40.45 37.33 -5.73
N GLU A 378 40.65 37.18 -7.03
CA GLU A 378 41.95 36.96 -7.66
C GLU A 378 42.95 38.05 -7.25
N LYS A 379 44.22 37.66 -7.08
CA LYS A 379 45.31 38.64 -6.99
C LYS A 379 45.57 39.17 -8.39
N THR A 380 45.17 40.42 -8.64
CA THR A 380 45.85 41.26 -9.62
C THR A 380 47.22 41.63 -9.04
N GLU A 381 48.28 41.30 -9.76
CA GLU A 381 49.63 41.85 -9.54
C GLU A 381 49.71 43.32 -9.97
#